data_AF-A0A8J7UVS5-F1
#
_entry.id   AF-A0A8J7UVS5-F1
#
_cell.length_a   1.000
_cell.length_b   1.000
_cell.length_c   1.000
_cell.angle_alpha   90.00
_cell.angle_beta   90.00
_cell.angle_gamma   90.00
#
_symmetry.space_group_name_H-M   'P 1'
#
loop_
_entity.id
_entity.type
_entity.pdbx_description
1 polymer ?
#
loop_
_entity_poly.entity_id
_entity_poly.type
_entity_poly.pdbx_seq_one_letter_code
_entity_poly.pdbx_strand_id
1 'polypeptide(L)'
;MYSFGDQNIWDEHDWESHINEMTRRHEKLRNLIETDHDKSPRWLEHLKNTPTKLDAVDAFIEEELLIEESHFPMDEEDMDEDEELFPDEEDEWEPDEENGDLFEEQGEGNDLYDDEEEENDHQDDDDIENLFEDIFEDEAAEASLYDYTSLENIAIYTDARDLSADLLVFSDSHPGYMSHPGFLGLVSDTLIISSKLAAAYSMGFDLEVLGANIAYCKKALARANEALEHLQRLKDDPLQASEYYDIHRRLFELRNNIAIHIQDTRRFFNSQL
;
A
#
# COMPACT_ATOMS: atom_id res chain seq x y z
N MET A 1 2.62 24.87 33.06
CA MET A 1 1.96 25.47 31.88
C MET A 1 3.06 25.61 30.84
N TYR A 2 3.36 24.53 30.12
CA TYR A 2 4.28 24.58 29.01
C TYR A 2 3.51 25.21 27.84
N SER A 3 4.03 26.33 27.35
CA SER A 3 3.56 26.95 26.12
C SER A 3 4.10 26.11 24.98
N PHE A 4 3.25 25.47 24.20
CA PHE A 4 3.58 24.83 22.91
C PHE A 4 3.93 25.89 21.85
N GLY A 5 4.85 26.80 22.18
CA GLY A 5 5.41 27.75 21.22
C GLY A 5 6.66 27.14 20.62
N ASP A 6 6.69 27.02 19.28
CA ASP A 6 7.81 26.60 18.41
C ASP A 6 7.96 25.11 18.04
N GLN A 7 6.89 24.30 18.07
CA GLN A 7 6.80 23.18 17.13
C GLN A 7 6.00 23.66 15.92
N ASN A 8 6.66 23.72 14.76
CA ASN A 8 6.03 24.07 13.48
C ASN A 8 5.14 22.90 13.03
N ILE A 9 4.01 22.69 13.71
CA ILE A 9 3.02 21.66 13.37
C ILE A 9 2.42 22.04 12.01
N TRP A 10 2.63 21.17 11.02
CA TRP A 10 2.12 21.38 9.67
C TRP A 10 0.63 21.13 9.63
N ASP A 11 -0.10 22.03 8.98
CA ASP A 11 -1.52 21.82 8.72
C ASP A 11 -1.74 20.90 7.51
N GLU A 12 -3.00 20.58 7.23
CA GLU A 12 -3.35 19.72 6.10
C GLU A 12 -2.94 20.27 4.73
N HIS A 13 -2.76 21.58 4.58
CA HIS A 13 -2.42 22.23 3.31
C HIS A 13 -0.92 22.19 3.08
N ASP A 14 -0.13 22.35 4.14
CA ASP A 14 1.31 22.14 4.12
C ASP A 14 1.62 20.69 3.73
N TRP A 15 0.99 19.72 4.40
CA TRP A 15 1.11 18.30 4.09
C TRP A 15 0.61 17.96 2.68
N GLU A 16 -0.56 18.46 2.28
CA GLU A 16 -1.08 18.22 0.92
C GLU A 16 -0.14 18.77 -0.15
N SER A 17 0.46 19.94 0.07
CA SER A 17 1.43 20.53 -0.84
C SER A 17 2.69 19.66 -0.95
N HIS A 18 3.21 19.20 0.20
CA HIS A 18 4.37 18.33 0.27
C HIS A 18 4.13 17.00 -0.44
N ILE A 19 3.04 16.29 -0.10
CA ILE A 19 2.70 15.00 -0.72
C ILE A 19 2.48 15.18 -2.22
N ASN A 20 1.80 16.24 -2.66
CA ASN A 20 1.60 16.49 -4.10
C ASN A 20 2.91 16.78 -4.84
N GLU A 21 3.83 17.53 -4.24
CA GLU A 21 5.15 17.75 -4.81
C GLU A 21 5.91 16.43 -4.94
N MET A 22 5.89 15.61 -3.90
CA MET A 22 6.56 14.32 -3.89
C MET A 22 5.92 13.36 -4.90
N THR A 23 4.59 13.22 -4.95
CA THR A 23 3.90 12.42 -5.97
C THR A 23 4.30 12.83 -7.38
N ARG A 24 4.40 14.14 -7.67
CA ARG A 24 4.81 14.65 -8.98
C ARG A 24 6.26 14.30 -9.35
N ARG A 25 7.16 14.23 -8.37
CA ARG A 25 8.54 13.75 -8.61
C ARG A 25 8.54 12.26 -8.96
N HIS A 26 7.71 11.47 -8.27
CA HIS A 26 7.59 10.03 -8.45
C HIS A 26 6.70 9.60 -9.63
N GLU A 27 5.94 10.51 -10.24
CA GLU A 27 5.23 10.26 -11.50
C GLU A 27 6.19 9.78 -12.60
N LYS A 28 7.47 10.17 -12.58
CA LYS A 28 8.46 9.65 -13.53
C LYS A 28 8.78 8.17 -13.31
N LEU A 29 8.84 7.74 -12.05
CA LEU A 29 9.04 6.33 -11.69
C LEU A 29 7.78 5.52 -12.02
N ARG A 30 6.59 6.04 -11.69
CA ARG A 30 5.32 5.44 -12.11
C ARG A 30 5.22 5.28 -13.62
N ASN A 31 5.54 6.31 -14.39
CA ASN A 31 5.53 6.22 -15.85
C ASN A 31 6.53 5.17 -16.36
N LEU A 32 7.66 4.96 -15.67
CA LEU A 32 8.67 3.98 -16.06
C LEU A 32 8.18 2.54 -15.82
N ILE A 33 7.59 2.30 -14.66
CA ILE A 33 6.92 1.03 -14.31
C ILE A 33 5.75 0.78 -15.27
N GLU A 34 4.90 1.78 -15.50
CA GLU A 34 3.73 1.65 -16.41
C GLU A 34 4.11 1.47 -17.88
N THR A 35 5.28 1.93 -18.34
CA THR A 35 5.73 1.71 -19.73
C THR A 35 6.14 0.27 -20.03
N ASP A 36 6.48 -0.54 -19.02
CA ASP A 36 6.93 -1.92 -19.23
C ASP A 36 5.78 -2.94 -19.26
N HIS A 37 4.63 -2.58 -18.66
CA HIS A 37 3.44 -3.44 -18.59
C HIS A 37 2.41 -3.14 -19.70
N ASP A 38 1.90 -4.19 -20.34
CA ASP A 38 1.05 -4.15 -21.53
C ASP A 38 -0.35 -3.55 -21.27
N LYS A 39 -0.49 -2.21 -21.29
CA LYS A 39 -1.75 -1.40 -21.24
C LYS A 39 -2.82 -1.77 -20.20
N SER A 40 -2.52 -2.70 -19.30
CA SER A 40 -3.47 -3.32 -18.38
C SER A 40 -3.19 -2.77 -16.98
N PRO A 41 -4.23 -2.48 -16.18
CA PRO A 41 -4.03 -2.00 -14.82
C PRO A 41 -3.18 -2.96 -13.96
N ARG A 42 -2.26 -2.43 -13.14
CA ARG A 42 -1.36 -3.23 -12.26
C ARG A 42 -2.10 -4.22 -11.37
N TRP A 43 -3.26 -3.83 -10.82
CA TRP A 43 -4.07 -4.69 -9.96
C TRP A 43 -4.54 -6.00 -10.63
N LEU A 44 -4.50 -6.09 -11.96
CA LEU A 44 -4.77 -7.34 -12.67
C LEU A 44 -3.70 -8.41 -12.45
N GLU A 45 -2.47 -8.01 -12.16
CA GLU A 45 -1.37 -8.93 -11.87
C GLU A 45 -1.54 -9.50 -10.47
N HIS A 46 -1.84 -8.64 -9.49
CA HIS A 46 -2.22 -9.06 -8.13
C HIS A 46 -3.39 -10.03 -8.15
N LEU A 47 -4.42 -9.77 -8.95
CA LEU A 47 -5.58 -10.64 -9.08
C LEU A 47 -5.24 -12.05 -9.64
N LYS A 48 -4.15 -12.20 -10.38
CA LYS A 48 -3.69 -13.49 -10.94
C LYS A 48 -2.72 -14.23 -10.01
N ASN A 49 -1.94 -13.49 -9.25
CA ASN A 49 -0.82 -14.03 -8.48
C ASN A 49 -1.20 -14.37 -7.03
N THR A 50 -2.36 -13.90 -6.55
CA THR A 50 -2.80 -14.09 -5.16
C THR A 50 -3.91 -15.15 -5.03
N PRO A 51 -4.00 -15.84 -3.88
CA PRO A 51 -4.99 -16.90 -3.68
C PRO A 51 -6.40 -16.35 -3.44
N THR A 52 -6.55 -15.27 -2.66
CA THR A 52 -7.84 -14.62 -2.44
C THR A 52 -7.90 -13.20 -3.00
N LYS A 53 -9.12 -12.70 -3.22
CA LYS A 53 -9.31 -11.32 -3.71
C LYS A 53 -9.05 -10.28 -2.62
N LEU A 54 -9.08 -10.66 -1.34
CA LEU A 54 -8.66 -9.78 -0.25
C LEU A 54 -7.14 -9.64 -0.28
N ASP A 55 -6.40 -10.74 -0.41
CA ASP A 55 -4.94 -10.69 -0.56
C ASP A 55 -4.52 -9.89 -1.80
N ALA A 56 -5.28 -9.97 -2.89
CA ALA A 56 -5.05 -9.12 -4.07
C ALA A 56 -5.21 -7.62 -3.78
N VAL A 57 -6.13 -7.26 -2.87
CA VAL A 57 -6.32 -5.87 -2.42
C VAL A 57 -5.16 -5.48 -1.51
N ASP A 58 -4.76 -6.35 -0.59
CA ASP A 58 -3.69 -6.07 0.37
C ASP A 58 -2.34 -5.91 -0.33
N ALA A 59 -1.98 -6.82 -1.23
CA ALA A 59 -0.79 -6.70 -2.07
C ALA A 59 -0.77 -5.40 -2.89
N PHE A 60 -1.93 -4.95 -3.39
CA PHE A 60 -2.02 -3.66 -4.07
C PHE A 60 -1.83 -2.49 -3.10
N ILE A 61 -2.40 -2.57 -1.90
CA ILE A 61 -2.25 -1.54 -0.87
C ILE A 61 -0.79 -1.43 -0.46
N GLU A 62 -0.11 -2.54 -0.19
CA GLU A 62 1.31 -2.61 0.17
C GLU A 62 2.19 -2.00 -0.92
N GLU A 63 2.01 -2.38 -2.19
CA GLU A 63 2.77 -1.78 -3.28
C GLU A 63 2.56 -0.27 -3.36
N GLU A 64 1.31 0.19 -3.18
CA GLU A 64 1.01 1.62 -3.13
C GLU A 64 1.60 2.30 -1.89
N LEU A 65 1.62 1.63 -0.73
CA LEU A 65 2.21 2.16 0.49
C LEU A 65 3.72 2.25 0.39
N LEU A 66 4.41 1.28 -0.22
CA LEU A 66 5.85 1.34 -0.47
C LEU A 66 6.19 2.51 -1.41
N ILE A 67 5.35 2.73 -2.43
CA ILE A 67 5.47 3.94 -3.25
C ILE A 67 5.24 5.17 -2.39
N GLU A 68 4.24 5.18 -1.50
CA GLU A 68 3.96 6.30 -0.59
C GLU A 68 5.11 6.56 0.42
N GLU A 69 5.72 5.52 0.97
CA GLU A 69 6.82 5.56 1.93
C GLU A 69 8.10 6.13 1.29
N SER A 70 8.36 5.80 0.03
CA SER A 70 9.46 6.42 -0.73
C SER A 70 9.36 7.94 -0.85
N HIS A 71 8.22 8.56 -0.50
CA HIS A 71 8.07 10.00 -0.45
C HIS A 71 8.61 10.64 0.85
N PHE A 72 8.90 9.85 1.88
CA PHE A 72 9.53 10.36 3.08
C PHE A 72 11.04 10.31 2.89
N PRO A 73 11.78 11.39 3.21
CA PRO A 73 13.22 11.26 3.34
C PRO A 73 13.44 10.24 4.46
N MET A 74 13.90 9.03 4.10
CA MET A 74 14.54 8.17 5.09
C MET A 74 15.58 9.06 5.76
N ASP A 75 15.48 9.25 7.07
CA ASP A 75 16.56 9.93 7.77
C ASP A 75 17.82 9.11 7.43
N GLU A 76 18.82 9.75 6.83
CA GLU A 76 20.10 9.11 6.46
C GLU A 76 20.78 8.46 7.69
N GLU A 77 20.24 8.69 8.90
CA GLU A 77 20.66 8.15 10.19
C GLU A 77 20.04 6.78 10.55
N ASP A 78 18.98 6.32 9.86
CA ASP A 78 18.30 5.03 10.10
C ASP A 78 18.62 3.97 9.01
N MET A 79 19.44 4.30 8.00
CA MET A 79 20.17 3.26 7.27
C MET A 79 21.27 2.75 8.19
N ASP A 80 20.97 1.72 8.97
CA ASP A 80 22.00 0.94 9.64
C ASP A 80 23.10 0.61 8.62
N GLU A 81 24.32 1.10 8.86
CA GLU A 81 25.52 0.87 8.03
C GLU A 81 25.88 -0.63 7.85
N ASP A 82 25.05 -1.55 8.36
CA ASP A 82 25.34 -2.99 8.47
C ASP A 82 24.50 -3.89 7.55
N GLU A 83 23.54 -3.37 6.78
CA GLU A 83 22.84 -4.19 5.77
C GLU A 83 23.52 -4.08 4.41
N GLU A 84 24.70 -4.71 4.29
CA GLU A 84 25.36 -5.06 3.02
C GLU A 84 24.50 -6.06 2.24
N LEU A 85 23.33 -5.61 1.78
CA LEU A 85 22.58 -6.25 0.71
C LEU A 85 23.40 -6.00 -0.56
N PHE A 86 23.93 -7.06 -1.17
CA PHE A 86 24.89 -7.10 -2.28
C PHE A 86 26.37 -7.03 -1.83
N PRO A 87 27.05 -8.19 -1.61
CA PRO A 87 28.50 -8.19 -1.74
C PRO A 87 28.82 -7.86 -3.20
N ASP A 88 29.37 -6.67 -3.44
CA ASP A 88 29.79 -6.20 -4.75
C ASP A 88 30.74 -7.22 -5.41
N GLU A 89 30.22 -7.98 -6.38
CA GLU A 89 31.03 -8.64 -7.39
C GLU A 89 31.53 -7.58 -8.39
N GLU A 90 32.65 -6.94 -8.11
CA GLU A 90 33.48 -6.31 -9.15
C GLU A 90 34.93 -6.85 -9.11
N ASP A 91 35.15 -7.85 -9.96
CA ASP A 91 36.32 -8.04 -10.84
C ASP A 91 37.69 -7.48 -10.37
N GLU A 92 38.57 -8.38 -9.92
CA GLU A 92 40.03 -8.18 -9.99
C GLU A 92 40.67 -9.32 -10.81
N TRP A 93 40.45 -9.31 -12.13
CA TRP A 93 41.21 -10.10 -13.09
C TRP A 93 42.58 -9.43 -13.36
N GLU A 94 43.60 -9.76 -12.57
CA GLU A 94 44.99 -9.50 -12.92
C GLU A 94 45.64 -10.74 -13.58
N PRO A 95 46.19 -10.64 -14.80
CA PRO A 95 47.11 -11.64 -15.31
C PRO A 95 48.55 -11.25 -14.94
N ASP A 96 49.30 -12.15 -14.30
CA ASP A 96 50.54 -12.68 -14.89
C ASP A 96 51.25 -13.72 -14.02
N GLU A 97 51.62 -14.80 -14.73
CA GLU A 97 52.84 -15.61 -14.62
C GLU A 97 53.60 -15.66 -13.29
N GLU A 98 53.47 -16.79 -12.57
CA GLU A 98 54.67 -17.42 -12.00
C GLU A 98 54.58 -18.96 -12.04
N ASN A 99 55.44 -19.56 -12.87
CA ASN A 99 55.77 -20.97 -12.80
C ASN A 99 56.50 -21.27 -11.49
N GLY A 100 56.14 -22.33 -10.78
CA GLY A 100 57.08 -22.93 -9.83
C GLY A 100 56.51 -23.96 -8.85
N ASP A 101 56.79 -25.23 -9.17
CA ASP A 101 56.87 -26.38 -8.27
C ASP A 101 55.56 -26.98 -7.70
N LEU A 102 55.13 -28.14 -8.22
CA LEU A 102 55.62 -29.49 -7.86
C LEU A 102 54.88 -30.03 -6.63
N PHE A 103 53.86 -30.86 -6.83
CA PHE A 103 53.87 -32.27 -6.39
C PHE A 103 52.64 -33.01 -6.94
N GLU A 104 52.96 -34.06 -7.70
CA GLU A 104 52.10 -35.16 -8.13
C GLU A 104 51.75 -36.04 -6.92
N GLU A 105 50.55 -36.62 -6.85
CA GLU A 105 50.31 -38.06 -6.63
C GLU A 105 48.88 -38.37 -6.08
N GLN A 106 48.09 -38.98 -6.96
CA GLN A 106 47.12 -40.08 -6.79
C GLN A 106 46.40 -40.34 -5.45
N GLY A 107 45.10 -40.67 -5.57
CA GLY A 107 44.56 -41.83 -4.86
C GLY A 107 43.08 -41.79 -4.45
N GLU A 108 42.24 -42.46 -5.24
CA GLU A 108 41.19 -43.40 -4.83
C GLU A 108 40.07 -43.01 -3.81
N GLY A 109 38.82 -43.23 -4.24
CA GLY A 109 37.92 -44.13 -3.48
C GLY A 109 36.55 -43.62 -2.98
N ASN A 110 35.52 -43.91 -3.78
CA ASN A 110 34.32 -44.69 -3.44
C ASN A 110 33.20 -44.18 -2.48
N ASP A 111 31.97 -44.24 -3.03
CA ASP A 111 30.68 -44.71 -2.44
C ASP A 111 30.01 -43.96 -1.26
N LEU A 112 28.78 -43.44 -1.48
CA LEU A 112 27.49 -44.09 -1.14
C LEU A 112 26.29 -43.11 -1.22
N TYR A 113 25.16 -43.62 -1.69
CA TYR A 113 23.81 -43.01 -1.63
C TYR A 113 23.14 -43.31 -0.27
N ASP A 114 22.40 -42.35 0.30
CA ASP A 114 21.12 -42.48 1.07
C ASP A 114 20.79 -41.08 1.63
N ASP A 115 19.80 -40.33 1.10
CA ASP A 115 18.35 -40.33 1.35
C ASP A 115 17.92 -39.66 2.68
N GLU A 116 16.90 -38.78 2.58
CA GLU A 116 16.05 -38.16 3.64
C GLU A 116 16.67 -36.95 4.40
N GLU A 117 16.08 -35.74 4.54
CA GLU A 117 14.72 -35.19 4.33
C GLU A 117 14.83 -33.70 3.92
N GLU A 118 13.91 -33.25 3.06
CA GLU A 118 13.68 -31.82 2.79
C GLU A 118 12.91 -31.19 3.96
N GLU A 119 13.57 -30.37 4.78
CA GLU A 119 12.89 -29.32 5.55
C GLU A 119 12.94 -28.04 4.70
N ASN A 120 11.89 -27.85 3.91
CA ASN A 120 11.62 -26.57 3.26
C ASN A 120 10.76 -25.73 4.22
N ASP A 121 11.40 -25.07 5.18
CA ASP A 121 10.78 -23.95 5.90
C ASP A 121 10.82 -22.73 4.98
N HIS A 122 9.81 -22.60 4.12
CA HIS A 122 9.40 -21.32 3.56
C HIS A 122 8.36 -20.74 4.49
N GLN A 123 8.81 -19.85 5.38
CA GLN A 123 7.96 -19.10 6.30
C GLN A 123 8.26 -17.60 6.11
N ASP A 124 7.85 -17.06 4.97
CA ASP A 124 7.95 -15.61 4.64
C ASP A 124 6.57 -15.00 4.28
N ASP A 125 5.46 -15.65 4.66
CA ASP A 125 4.08 -15.17 4.40
C ASP A 125 3.40 -14.56 5.65
N ASP A 126 4.04 -14.58 6.83
CA ASP A 126 3.43 -14.14 8.10
C ASP A 126 3.68 -12.64 8.43
N ASP A 127 4.52 -11.94 7.68
CA ASP A 127 4.91 -10.55 8.01
C ASP A 127 3.78 -9.53 7.79
N ILE A 128 2.83 -9.84 6.91
CA ILE A 128 1.71 -8.93 6.58
C ILE A 128 0.69 -8.90 7.72
N GLU A 129 0.32 -10.07 8.24
CA GLU A 129 -0.63 -10.16 9.36
C GLU A 129 -0.03 -9.48 10.60
N ASN A 130 1.29 -9.64 10.81
CA ASN A 130 2.02 -8.98 11.88
C ASN A 130 2.18 -7.45 11.69
N LEU A 131 2.40 -6.94 10.47
CA LEU A 131 2.48 -5.48 10.24
C LEU A 131 1.15 -4.79 10.52
N PHE A 132 0.03 -5.37 10.07
CA PHE A 132 -1.29 -4.85 10.41
C PHE A 132 -1.60 -5.08 11.90
N GLU A 133 -1.29 -6.25 12.46
CA GLU A 133 -1.53 -6.55 13.87
C GLU A 133 -0.72 -5.60 14.78
N ASP A 134 0.58 -5.39 14.56
CA ASP A 134 1.42 -4.46 15.33
C ASP A 134 0.95 -3.00 15.22
N ILE A 135 0.54 -2.53 14.03
CA ILE A 135 -0.06 -1.19 13.85
C ILE A 135 -1.35 -1.04 14.67
N PHE A 136 -2.14 -2.11 14.82
CA PHE A 136 -3.44 -2.08 15.49
C PHE A 136 -3.40 -2.54 16.97
N GLU A 137 -2.37 -3.24 17.43
CA GLU A 137 -2.22 -3.78 18.79
C GLU A 137 -1.50 -2.79 19.72
N ASP A 138 -0.46 -2.09 19.24
CA ASP A 138 0.28 -1.10 20.05
C ASP A 138 -0.61 0.09 20.46
N GLU A 139 -1.64 0.39 19.66
CA GLU A 139 -2.60 1.47 19.92
C GLU A 139 -3.73 1.04 20.88
N ALA A 140 -3.71 -0.15 21.50
CA ALA A 140 -4.72 -0.53 22.51
C ALA A 140 -4.26 -0.26 23.96
N ALA A 141 -2.97 0.05 24.18
CA ALA A 141 -2.36 -0.02 25.51
C ALA A 141 -2.45 1.28 26.35
N GLU A 142 -2.73 2.45 25.77
CA GLU A 142 -2.76 3.72 26.53
C GLU A 142 -4.14 4.40 26.58
N ALA A 143 -5.15 3.64 27.01
CA ALA A 143 -6.54 4.10 27.20
C ALA A 143 -6.69 5.34 28.11
N SER A 144 -6.49 6.55 27.58
CA SER A 144 -7.09 7.81 28.07
C SER A 144 -7.19 8.98 27.07
N LEU A 145 -6.87 8.77 25.78
CA LEU A 145 -7.10 9.70 24.66
C LEU A 145 -8.09 9.14 23.59
N TYR A 146 -8.92 8.16 23.97
CA TYR A 146 -9.66 7.30 23.03
C TYR A 146 -11.13 7.70 22.87
N ASP A 147 -11.40 8.34 21.73
CA ASP A 147 -12.69 8.34 21.01
C ASP A 147 -12.44 8.83 19.56
N TYR A 148 -11.28 9.43 19.29
CA TYR A 148 -10.88 9.91 17.96
C TYR A 148 -10.26 8.81 17.07
N THR A 149 -9.60 7.83 17.68
CA THR A 149 -9.18 6.53 17.11
C THR A 149 -10.36 5.55 17.01
N SER A 150 -11.55 6.06 16.66
CA SER A 150 -12.80 5.31 16.70
C SER A 150 -12.77 4.12 15.75
N LEU A 151 -13.43 3.04 16.16
CA LEU A 151 -13.85 1.91 15.32
C LEU A 151 -14.44 2.35 13.98
N GLU A 152 -15.04 3.55 13.91
CA GLU A 152 -15.59 4.13 12.69
C GLU A 152 -14.51 4.40 11.64
N ASN A 153 -13.29 4.76 12.04
CA ASN A 153 -12.19 4.99 11.13
C ASN A 153 -11.70 3.65 10.55
N ILE A 154 -11.42 2.67 11.43
CA ILE A 154 -11.11 1.30 11.01
C ILE A 154 -12.24 0.75 10.12
N ALA A 155 -13.50 1.01 10.47
CA ALA A 155 -14.65 0.59 9.68
C ALA A 155 -14.71 1.26 8.30
N ILE A 156 -14.34 2.54 8.16
CA ILE A 156 -14.24 3.20 6.84
C ILE A 156 -13.19 2.51 5.96
N TYR A 157 -12.04 2.14 6.54
CA TYR A 157 -11.01 1.39 5.82
C TYR A 157 -11.50 -0.01 5.45
N THR A 158 -12.09 -0.75 6.39
CA THR A 158 -12.64 -2.09 6.15
C THR A 158 -13.73 -2.04 5.07
N ASP A 159 -14.64 -1.07 5.12
CA ASP A 159 -15.69 -0.88 4.10
C ASP A 159 -15.08 -0.64 2.70
N ALA A 160 -14.00 0.15 2.62
CA ALA A 160 -13.29 0.37 1.36
C ALA A 160 -12.59 -0.89 0.85
N ARG A 161 -11.87 -1.59 1.74
CA ARG A 161 -11.16 -2.85 1.44
C ARG A 161 -12.13 -3.93 0.95
N ASP A 162 -13.24 -4.12 1.65
CA ASP A 162 -14.28 -5.09 1.28
C ASP A 162 -14.95 -4.72 -0.05
N LEU A 163 -15.24 -3.43 -0.28
CA LEU A 163 -15.78 -2.97 -1.56
C LEU A 163 -14.81 -3.23 -2.72
N SER A 164 -13.52 -3.00 -2.52
CA SER A 164 -12.48 -3.30 -3.50
C SER A 164 -12.44 -4.80 -3.82
N ALA A 165 -12.43 -5.66 -2.80
CA ALA A 165 -12.42 -7.11 -2.98
C ALA A 165 -13.68 -7.60 -3.72
N ASP A 166 -14.85 -7.09 -3.36
CA ASP A 166 -16.11 -7.43 -4.03
C ASP A 166 -16.12 -7.00 -5.50
N LEU A 167 -15.53 -5.84 -5.83
CA LEU A 167 -15.37 -5.40 -7.22
C LEU A 167 -14.38 -6.27 -8.00
N LEU A 168 -13.33 -6.78 -7.35
CA LEU A 168 -12.44 -7.76 -7.95
C LEU A 168 -13.15 -9.11 -8.20
N VAL A 169 -13.99 -9.58 -7.26
CA VAL A 169 -14.84 -10.77 -7.47
C VAL A 169 -15.84 -10.53 -8.61
N PHE A 170 -16.42 -9.32 -8.67
CA PHE A 170 -17.32 -8.94 -9.76
C PHE A 170 -16.61 -8.98 -11.12
N SER A 171 -15.35 -8.53 -11.17
CA SER A 171 -14.54 -8.52 -12.38
C SER A 171 -14.31 -9.93 -12.97
N ASP A 172 -14.13 -10.94 -12.11
CA ASP A 172 -13.89 -12.33 -12.49
C ASP A 172 -15.17 -13.03 -12.95
N SER A 173 -16.30 -12.75 -12.28
CA SER A 173 -17.62 -13.25 -12.67
C SER A 173 -18.19 -12.58 -13.93
N HIS A 174 -17.70 -11.40 -14.30
CA HIS A 174 -18.14 -10.67 -15.49
C HIS A 174 -16.99 -10.16 -16.39
N PRO A 175 -16.23 -11.06 -17.05
CA PRO A 175 -15.08 -10.69 -17.87
C PRO A 175 -15.38 -9.72 -19.02
N GLY A 176 -16.65 -9.61 -19.45
CA GLY A 176 -17.07 -8.64 -20.47
C GLY A 176 -16.80 -7.19 -20.09
N TYR A 177 -16.81 -6.85 -18.80
CA TYR A 177 -16.55 -5.50 -18.30
C TYR A 177 -15.06 -5.16 -18.18
N MET A 178 -14.18 -6.15 -18.28
CA MET A 178 -12.72 -5.95 -18.21
C MET A 178 -12.15 -5.15 -19.38
N SER A 179 -12.95 -4.93 -20.43
CA SER A 179 -12.61 -4.04 -21.53
C SER A 179 -13.26 -2.66 -21.44
N HIS A 180 -14.18 -2.46 -20.48
CA HIS A 180 -14.92 -1.21 -20.33
C HIS A 180 -14.10 -0.22 -19.48
N PRO A 181 -13.69 0.93 -20.02
CA PRO A 181 -12.83 1.88 -19.30
C PRO A 181 -13.49 2.47 -18.05
N GLY A 182 -14.83 2.58 -18.05
CA GLY A 182 -15.58 2.97 -16.86
C GLY A 182 -15.47 1.94 -15.73
N PHE A 183 -15.44 0.65 -16.04
CA PHE A 183 -15.34 -0.40 -15.02
C PHE A 183 -13.90 -0.52 -14.51
N LEU A 184 -12.91 -0.50 -15.41
CA LEU A 184 -11.50 -0.48 -15.01
C LEU A 184 -11.18 0.71 -14.12
N GLY A 185 -11.68 1.91 -14.46
CA GLY A 185 -11.54 3.10 -13.61
C GLY A 185 -12.22 2.96 -12.25
N LEU A 186 -13.43 2.39 -12.20
CA LEU A 186 -14.14 2.12 -10.94
C LEU A 186 -13.33 1.21 -10.02
N VAL A 187 -12.81 0.09 -10.52
CA VAL A 187 -12.00 -0.86 -9.73
C VAL A 187 -10.73 -0.18 -9.26
N SER A 188 -9.99 0.47 -10.17
CA SER A 188 -8.75 1.18 -9.84
C SER A 188 -8.95 2.25 -8.77
N ASP A 189 -9.96 3.11 -8.91
CA ASP A 189 -10.20 4.18 -7.94
C ASP A 189 -10.63 3.61 -6.59
N THR A 190 -11.40 2.52 -6.55
CA THR A 190 -11.79 1.89 -5.27
C THR A 190 -10.57 1.32 -4.53
N LEU A 191 -9.66 0.66 -5.26
CA LEU A 191 -8.39 0.18 -4.69
C LEU A 191 -7.53 1.34 -4.16
N ILE A 192 -7.46 2.45 -4.89
CA ILE A 192 -6.71 3.64 -4.45
C ILE A 192 -7.38 4.28 -3.22
N ILE A 193 -8.71 4.25 -3.09
CA ILE A 193 -9.38 4.70 -1.85
C ILE A 193 -8.86 3.89 -0.66
N SER A 194 -8.83 2.56 -0.78
CA SER A 194 -8.30 1.68 0.26
C SER A 194 -6.84 2.00 0.60
N SER A 195 -5.97 2.20 -0.40
CA SER A 195 -4.56 2.50 -0.14
C SER A 195 -4.34 3.88 0.49
N LYS A 196 -5.09 4.91 0.09
CA LYS A 196 -4.99 6.25 0.72
C LYS A 196 -5.56 6.27 2.12
N LEU A 197 -6.57 5.46 2.42
CA LEU A 197 -7.04 5.27 3.78
C LEU A 197 -5.99 4.57 4.62
N ALA A 198 -5.40 3.46 4.13
CA ALA A 198 -4.30 2.78 4.82
C ALA A 198 -3.13 3.73 5.12
N ALA A 199 -2.72 4.55 4.14
CA ALA A 199 -1.68 5.55 4.33
C ALA A 199 -2.07 6.62 5.38
N ALA A 200 -3.35 7.00 5.46
CA ALA A 200 -3.81 7.92 6.49
C ALA A 200 -3.70 7.28 7.88
N TYR A 201 -4.06 5.99 8.01
CA TYR A 201 -3.96 5.24 9.27
C TYR A 201 -2.51 5.03 9.70
N SER A 202 -1.61 4.71 8.78
CA SER A 202 -0.20 4.51 9.10
C SER A 202 0.50 5.78 9.58
N MET A 203 0.03 6.96 9.17
CA MET A 203 0.50 8.23 9.72
C MET A 203 0.11 8.41 11.20
N GLY A 204 -0.93 7.72 11.68
CA GLY A 204 -1.43 7.86 13.05
C GLY A 204 -2.28 9.10 13.29
N PHE A 205 -2.56 9.36 14.57
CA PHE A 205 -3.46 10.41 15.05
C PHE A 205 -2.80 11.45 15.96
N ASP A 206 -1.47 11.41 16.07
CA ASP A 206 -0.70 12.39 16.84
C ASP A 206 -0.76 13.77 16.20
N LEU A 207 -0.74 14.82 17.03
CA LEU A 207 -0.96 16.19 16.59
C LEU A 207 0.04 16.64 15.51
N GLU A 208 1.27 16.14 15.54
CA GLU A 208 2.34 16.48 14.60
C GLU A 208 2.10 15.96 13.16
N VAL A 209 1.40 14.82 13.05
CA VAL A 209 1.16 14.07 11.80
C VAL A 209 -0.31 14.07 11.39
N LEU A 210 -1.21 14.59 12.23
CA LEU A 210 -2.64 14.63 11.97
C LEU A 210 -2.99 15.41 10.69
N GLY A 211 -2.19 16.41 10.32
CA GLY A 211 -2.30 17.11 9.03
C GLY A 211 -2.07 16.19 7.83
N ALA A 212 -1.13 15.23 7.93
CA ALA A 212 -0.86 14.22 6.89
C ALA A 212 -2.03 13.25 6.75
N ASN A 213 -2.54 12.75 7.89
CA ASN A 213 -3.72 11.89 7.93
C ASN A 213 -4.91 12.54 7.19
N ILE A 214 -5.22 13.80 7.53
CA ILE A 214 -6.30 14.54 6.86
C ILE A 214 -6.02 14.70 5.36
N ALA A 215 -4.78 14.98 4.95
CA ALA A 215 -4.39 15.11 3.55
C ALA A 215 -4.59 13.81 2.76
N TYR A 216 -4.22 12.65 3.31
CA TYR A 216 -4.47 11.35 2.70
C TYR A 216 -5.96 11.01 2.62
N CYS A 217 -6.72 11.27 3.68
CA CYS A 217 -8.19 11.14 3.66
C CYS A 217 -8.85 12.02 2.58
N LYS A 218 -8.34 13.25 2.35
CA LYS A 218 -8.81 14.10 1.24
C LYS A 218 -8.52 13.50 -0.13
N LYS A 219 -7.35 12.86 -0.31
CA LYS A 219 -7.02 12.12 -1.53
C LYS A 219 -7.95 10.92 -1.72
N ALA A 220 -8.25 10.16 -0.67
CA ALA A 220 -9.24 9.08 -0.69
C ALA A 220 -10.63 9.61 -1.09
N LEU A 221 -11.06 10.74 -0.53
CA LEU A 221 -12.33 11.38 -0.87
C LEU A 221 -12.40 11.81 -2.34
N ALA A 222 -11.30 12.33 -2.91
CA ALA A 222 -11.24 12.68 -4.31
C ALA A 222 -11.47 11.45 -5.21
N ARG A 223 -10.78 10.35 -4.92
CA ARG A 223 -10.95 9.07 -5.63
C ARG A 223 -12.36 8.49 -5.48
N ALA A 224 -12.97 8.60 -4.31
CA ALA A 224 -14.36 8.19 -4.11
C ALA A 224 -15.36 8.97 -4.99
N ASN A 225 -15.08 10.25 -5.28
CA ASN A 225 -15.88 11.02 -6.24
C ASN A 225 -15.65 10.55 -7.68
N GLU A 226 -14.39 10.34 -8.08
CA GLU A 226 -14.04 9.82 -9.41
C GLU A 226 -14.66 8.44 -9.67
N ALA A 227 -14.58 7.53 -8.68
CA ALA A 227 -15.20 6.21 -8.73
C ALA A 227 -16.72 6.29 -8.97
N LEU A 228 -17.42 7.25 -8.34
CA LEU A 228 -18.86 7.46 -8.58
C LEU A 228 -19.14 7.95 -10.02
N GLU A 229 -18.26 8.78 -10.59
CA GLU A 229 -18.37 9.17 -12.00
C GLU A 229 -18.14 7.98 -12.94
N HIS A 230 -17.16 7.12 -12.62
CA HIS A 230 -16.89 5.89 -13.35
C HIS A 230 -18.09 4.95 -13.32
N LEU A 231 -18.70 4.76 -12.15
CA LEU A 231 -19.92 3.98 -12.00
C LEU A 231 -21.07 4.58 -12.81
N GLN A 232 -21.24 5.91 -12.83
CA GLN A 232 -22.28 6.55 -13.62
C GLN A 232 -22.14 6.26 -15.13
N ARG A 233 -20.91 6.11 -15.65
CA ARG A 233 -20.66 5.74 -17.05
C ARG A 233 -21.10 4.32 -17.38
N LEU A 234 -21.27 3.45 -16.38
CA LEU A 234 -21.78 2.08 -16.53
C LEU A 234 -23.31 1.99 -16.57
N LYS A 235 -24.03 3.10 -16.38
CA LYS A 235 -25.49 3.11 -16.27
C LYS A 235 -26.23 2.64 -17.53
N ASP A 236 -25.64 2.88 -18.70
CA ASP A 236 -26.20 2.49 -20.00
C ASP A 236 -25.68 1.13 -20.48
N ASP A 237 -24.80 0.48 -19.70
CA ASP A 237 -24.29 -0.88 -19.93
C ASP A 237 -25.25 -1.91 -19.28
N PRO A 238 -25.40 -3.14 -19.79
CA PRO A 238 -26.17 -4.23 -19.19
C PRO A 238 -25.73 -4.70 -17.78
N LEU A 239 -25.36 -3.81 -16.86
CA LEU A 239 -25.22 -4.17 -15.45
C LEU A 239 -26.62 -4.48 -14.90
N GLN A 240 -26.78 -5.51 -14.06
CA GLN A 240 -28.08 -5.71 -13.44
C GLN A 240 -28.39 -4.49 -12.56
N ALA A 241 -29.63 -4.01 -12.62
CA ALA A 241 -30.01 -2.82 -11.88
C ALA A 241 -29.72 -2.96 -10.37
N SER A 242 -29.89 -4.16 -9.81
CA SER A 242 -29.57 -4.46 -8.42
C SER A 242 -28.08 -4.31 -8.09
N GLU A 243 -27.20 -4.78 -8.96
CA GLU A 243 -25.73 -4.68 -8.80
C GLU A 243 -25.30 -3.22 -8.84
N TYR A 244 -25.85 -2.46 -9.80
CA TYR A 244 -25.56 -1.04 -9.94
C TYR A 244 -25.95 -0.28 -8.68
N TYR A 245 -27.16 -0.52 -8.17
CA TYR A 245 -27.67 0.19 -7.00
C TYR A 245 -26.91 -0.19 -5.72
N ASP A 246 -26.48 -1.44 -5.57
CA ASP A 246 -25.71 -1.84 -4.38
C ASP A 246 -24.31 -1.23 -4.38
N ILE A 247 -23.58 -1.33 -5.51
CA ILE A 247 -22.25 -0.69 -5.65
C ILE A 247 -22.37 0.82 -5.44
N HIS A 248 -23.37 1.45 -6.05
CA HIS A 248 -23.61 2.89 -5.88
C HIS A 248 -23.88 3.25 -4.43
N ARG A 249 -24.74 2.48 -3.73
CA ARG A 249 -25.07 2.72 -2.33
C ARG A 249 -23.81 2.65 -1.45
N ARG A 250 -23.05 1.57 -1.55
CA ARG A 250 -21.83 1.34 -0.75
C ARG A 250 -20.79 2.43 -1.01
N LEU A 251 -20.50 2.73 -2.27
CA LEU A 251 -19.52 3.76 -2.63
C LEU A 251 -19.95 5.17 -2.20
N PHE A 252 -21.26 5.47 -2.28
CA PHE A 252 -21.80 6.75 -1.83
C PHE A 252 -21.76 6.89 -0.30
N GLU A 253 -22.06 5.81 0.44
CA GLU A 253 -21.94 5.74 1.90
C GLU A 253 -20.47 5.91 2.32
N LEU A 254 -19.56 5.15 1.71
CA LEU A 254 -18.12 5.25 1.93
C LEU A 254 -17.60 6.68 1.73
N ARG A 255 -17.94 7.32 0.60
CA ARG A 255 -17.58 8.71 0.32
C ARG A 255 -18.06 9.67 1.44
N ASN A 256 -19.30 9.49 1.91
CA ASN A 256 -19.83 10.35 2.97
C ASN A 256 -19.11 10.14 4.29
N ASN A 257 -18.82 8.89 4.65
CA ASN A 257 -18.13 8.56 5.87
C ASN A 257 -16.72 9.15 5.88
N ILE A 258 -15.98 9.04 4.76
CA ILE A 258 -14.67 9.70 4.59
C ILE A 258 -14.80 11.22 4.77
N ALA A 259 -15.81 11.85 4.17
CA ALA A 259 -16.01 13.30 4.28
C ALA A 259 -16.35 13.75 5.71
N ILE A 260 -17.13 12.94 6.45
CA ILE A 260 -17.44 13.19 7.86
C ILE A 260 -16.18 13.05 8.70
N HIS A 261 -15.43 11.97 8.52
CA HIS A 261 -14.16 11.72 9.21
C HIS A 261 -13.22 12.93 9.07
N ILE A 262 -12.96 13.39 7.85
CA ILE A 262 -12.12 14.59 7.60
C ILE A 262 -12.60 15.82 8.42
N GLN A 263 -13.91 16.05 8.48
CA GLN A 263 -14.45 17.21 9.21
C GLN A 263 -14.27 17.07 10.71
N ASP A 264 -14.46 15.87 11.24
CA ASP A 264 -14.24 15.60 12.65
C ASP A 264 -12.74 15.71 12.97
N THR A 265 -11.85 15.27 12.08
CA THR A 265 -10.39 15.24 12.33
C THR A 265 -9.85 16.65 12.34
N ARG A 266 -10.34 17.48 11.42
CA ARG A 266 -10.09 18.93 11.43
C ARG A 266 -10.59 19.61 12.69
N ARG A 267 -11.79 19.27 13.17
CA ARG A 267 -12.32 19.88 14.40
C ARG A 267 -11.46 19.52 15.60
N PHE A 268 -11.02 18.27 15.67
CA PHE A 268 -10.11 17.79 16.70
C PHE A 268 -8.76 18.52 16.61
N PHE A 269 -8.10 18.49 15.46
CA PHE A 269 -6.82 19.20 15.22
C PHE A 269 -6.88 20.67 15.66
N ASN A 270 -7.90 21.41 15.19
CA ASN A 270 -8.08 22.82 15.55
C ASN A 270 -8.42 23.06 17.03
N SER A 271 -8.86 22.03 17.77
CA SER A 271 -9.14 22.15 19.20
C SER A 271 -7.89 21.96 20.07
N GLN A 272 -6.82 21.39 19.50
CA GLN A 272 -5.55 21.14 20.18
C GLN A 272 -4.50 22.24 19.94
N LEU A 273 -4.67 23.06 18.90
CA LEU A 273 -3.86 24.26 18.60
C LEU A 273 -4.28 25.48 19.44
#